data_AF-A0AAI9I0E4-F1
#
_entry.id   AF-A0AAI9I0E4-F1
#
_cell.length_a   1.000
_cell.length_b   1.000
_cell.length_c   1.000
_cell.angle_alpha   90.00
_cell.angle_beta   90.00
_cell.angle_gamma   90.00
#
_symmetry.space_group_name_H-M   'P 1'
#
loop_
_entity.id
_entity.type
_entity.pdbx_description
1 polymer ?
#
loop_
_entity_poly.entity_id
_entity_poly.type
_entity_poly.pdbx_seq_one_letter_code
_entity_poly.pdbx_strand_id
1 'polypeptide(L)'
;MLINAGRVLMICVWGFMVFNLIHPFPKPLKYFMDIAMVFMIFMHALQTIFLKATIAKGEKLSGWLQTRIFFFGVFEMLAMQKKQKHALEEAKKKQ
;
A
#
# COMPACT_ATOMS: atom_id res chain seq x y z
N MET A 1 -13.88 -6.50 -5.37
CA MET A 1 -14.30 -6.48 -3.95
C MET A 1 -13.14 -6.73 -2.99
N LEU A 2 -12.28 -7.74 -3.22
CA LEU A 2 -11.09 -8.01 -2.36
C LEU A 2 -10.12 -6.83 -2.16
N ILE A 3 -9.90 -6.01 -3.20
CA ILE A 3 -8.98 -4.85 -3.11
C ILE A 3 -9.47 -3.81 -2.08
N ASN A 4 -10.78 -3.52 -2.05
CA ASN A 4 -11.34 -2.59 -1.07
C ASN A 4 -11.28 -3.17 0.35
N ALA A 5 -11.51 -4.48 0.51
CA ALA A 5 -11.35 -5.15 1.80
C ALA A 5 -9.89 -5.06 2.29
N GLY A 6 -8.91 -5.27 1.39
CA GLY A 6 -7.50 -5.07 1.69
C GLY A 6 -7.15 -3.65 2.11
N ARG A 7 -7.71 -2.62 1.44
CA ARG A 7 -7.50 -1.22 1.86
C ARG A 7 -8.06 -0.92 3.25
N VAL A 8 -9.27 -1.40 3.56
CA VAL A 8 -9.88 -1.23 4.89
C VAL A 8 -9.03 -1.92 5.95
N LEU A 9 -8.59 -3.15 5.69
CA LEU A 9 -7.70 -3.88 6.58
C LEU A 9 -6.41 -3.10 6.85
N MET A 10 -5.77 -2.53 5.83
CA MET A 10 -4.56 -1.73 6.01
C MET A 10 -4.79 -0.50 6.89
N ILE A 11 -5.91 0.20 6.75
CA ILE A 11 -6.27 1.31 7.65
C ILE A 11 -6.45 0.81 9.08
N CYS A 12 -7.11 -0.34 9.28
CA CYS A 12 -7.29 -0.94 10.60
C CYS A 12 -5.93 -1.30 11.24
N VAL A 13 -5.00 -1.88 10.47
CA VAL A 13 -3.66 -2.23 10.97
C VAL A 13 -2.88 -0.97 11.32
N TRP A 14 -2.85 0.04 10.45
CA TRP A 14 -2.21 1.34 10.74
C TRP A 14 -2.78 1.98 12.00
N GLY A 15 -4.11 2.01 12.12
CA GLY A 15 -4.79 2.54 13.31
C GLY A 15 -4.41 1.78 14.57
N PHE A 16 -4.36 0.45 14.52
CA PHE A 16 -3.99 -0.40 15.66
C PHE A 16 -2.54 -0.16 16.11
N MET A 17 -1.63 0.04 15.18
CA MET A 17 -0.21 0.28 15.48
C MET A 17 0.01 1.67 16.05
N VAL A 18 -0.61 2.71 15.48
CA VAL A 18 -0.58 4.07 16.04
C VAL A 18 -1.24 4.10 17.41
N PHE A 19 -2.34 3.37 17.59
CA PHE A 19 -3.00 3.22 18.89
C PHE A 19 -2.07 2.58 19.92
N ASN A 20 -1.30 1.54 19.56
CA ASN A 20 -0.27 0.97 20.44
C ASN A 20 0.81 2.01 20.84
N LEU A 21 1.07 3.03 20.02
CA LEU A 21 2.04 4.08 20.36
C LEU A 21 1.51 5.03 21.45
N ILE A 22 0.21 5.33 21.42
CA ILE A 22 -0.46 6.24 22.37
C ILE A 22 -0.88 5.48 23.65
N HIS A 23 -1.43 4.27 23.47
CA HIS A 23 -1.88 3.39 24.54
C HIS A 23 -1.18 2.02 24.42
N PRO A 24 -0.01 1.85 25.04
CA PRO A 24 0.79 0.64 24.88
C PRO A 24 0.05 -0.59 25.38
N PHE A 25 0.09 -1.66 24.57
CA PHE A 25 -0.43 -2.97 24.98
C PHE A 25 0.42 -3.58 26.11
N PRO A 26 -0.13 -4.52 26.91
CA PRO A 26 0.62 -5.22 27.94
C PRO A 26 1.81 -5.99 27.33
N LYS A 27 2.91 -6.09 28.10
CA LYS A 27 4.10 -6.85 27.70
C LYS A 27 3.73 -8.34 27.56
N PRO A 28 4.23 -9.07 26.55
CA PRO A 28 5.28 -8.70 25.59
C PRO A 28 4.79 -8.04 24.29
N LEU A 29 3.48 -7.93 24.08
CA LEU A 29 2.87 -7.52 22.81
C LEU A 29 3.29 -6.12 22.35
N LYS A 30 3.53 -5.19 23.29
CA LYS A 30 4.08 -3.86 22.99
C LYS A 30 5.33 -3.92 22.11
N TYR A 31 6.33 -4.70 22.51
CA TYR A 31 7.62 -4.74 21.80
C TYR A 31 7.45 -5.34 20.40
N PHE A 32 6.61 -6.36 20.29
CA PHE A 32 6.25 -6.94 19.00
C PHE A 32 5.61 -5.88 18.08
N MET A 33 4.67 -5.10 18.59
CA MET A 33 3.99 -4.04 17.82
C MET A 33 4.93 -2.89 17.44
N ASP A 34 5.82 -2.48 18.34
CA ASP A 34 6.82 -1.45 18.06
C ASP A 34 7.78 -1.91 16.94
N ILE A 35 8.27 -3.15 17.00
CA ILE A 35 9.12 -3.74 15.94
C ILE A 35 8.33 -3.90 14.64
N ALA A 36 7.08 -4.39 14.71
CA ALA A 36 6.22 -4.53 13.56
C ALA A 36 5.98 -3.17 12.88
N MET A 37 5.87 -2.08 13.64
CA MET A 37 5.68 -0.73 13.09
C MET A 37 6.89 -0.29 12.28
N VAL A 38 8.09 -0.48 12.83
CA VAL A 38 9.34 -0.18 12.12
C VAL A 38 9.42 -0.99 10.83
N PHE A 39 9.15 -2.30 10.92
CA PHE A 39 9.20 -3.19 9.77
C PHE A 39 8.15 -2.83 8.71
N MET A 40 6.93 -2.49 9.12
CA MET A 40 5.85 -2.07 8.21
C MET A 40 6.25 -0.81 7.44
N ILE A 41 6.75 0.22 8.12
CA ILE A 41 7.20 1.47 7.49
C ILE A 41 8.32 1.17 6.49
N PHE A 42 9.30 0.37 6.90
CA PHE A 42 10.43 0.00 6.05
C PHE A 42 9.98 -0.75 4.80
N MET A 43 9.14 -1.76 4.95
CA MET A 43 8.61 -2.55 3.83
C MET A 43 7.76 -1.70 2.89
N HIS A 44 6.91 -0.81 3.41
CA HIS A 44 6.10 0.08 2.58
C HIS A 44 6.94 1.13 1.85
N ALA A 45 8.01 1.63 2.49
CA ALA A 45 8.96 2.53 1.85
C ALA A 45 9.67 1.82 0.69
N LEU A 46 10.22 0.63 0.95
CA LEU A 46 10.88 -0.20 -0.07
C LEU A 46 9.93 -0.52 -1.22
N GLN A 47 8.70 -0.91 -0.92
CA GLN A 47 7.69 -1.25 -1.91
C GLN A 47 7.29 -0.05 -2.79
N THR A 48 7.22 1.15 -2.19
CA THR A 48 6.95 2.40 -2.92
C THR A 48 8.13 2.77 -3.81
N ILE A 49 9.37 2.59 -3.34
CA ILE A 49 10.59 2.80 -4.12
C ILE A 49 10.67 1.81 -5.29
N PHE A 50 10.38 0.54 -5.04
CA PHE A 50 10.37 -0.51 -6.06
C PHE A 50 9.33 -0.20 -7.13
N LEU A 51 8.13 0.23 -6.74
CA LEU A 51 7.11 0.65 -7.70
C LEU A 51 7.58 1.83 -8.55
N LYS A 52 8.16 2.87 -7.92
CA LYS A 52 8.73 4.02 -8.63
C LYS A 52 9.82 3.60 -9.62
N ALA A 53 10.58 2.55 -9.32
CA ALA A 53 11.57 1.98 -10.22
C ALA A 53 10.94 1.16 -11.37
N THR A 54 9.83 0.46 -11.12
CA THR A 54 9.12 -0.36 -12.13
C THR A 54 8.21 0.44 -13.06
N ILE A 55 7.69 1.60 -12.64
CA ILE A 55 6.94 2.51 -13.53
C ILE A 55 7.95 3.18 -14.47
N ALA A 56 7.72 3.03 -15.77
CA ALA A 56 8.62 3.50 -16.82
C ALA A 56 8.96 4.99 -16.63
N LYS A 57 10.23 5.36 -16.87
CA LYS A 57 10.87 6.68 -16.65
C LYS A 57 10.13 7.93 -17.19
N GLY A 58 9.00 7.80 -17.87
CA GLY A 58 8.22 8.90 -18.44
C GLY A 58 6.93 9.28 -17.71
N GLU A 59 6.38 8.42 -16.84
CA GLU A 59 5.12 8.73 -16.14
C GLU A 59 5.42 9.27 -14.74
N LYS A 60 5.24 10.58 -14.55
CA LYS A 60 5.42 11.22 -13.24
C LYS A 60 4.35 10.70 -12.29
N LEU A 61 4.75 9.81 -11.37
CA LEU A 61 3.95 9.53 -10.18
C LEU A 61 3.72 10.85 -9.44
N SER A 62 2.46 11.32 -9.43
CA SER A 62 2.04 12.41 -8.56
C SER A 62 2.41 12.04 -7.11
N GLY A 63 2.99 12.96 -6.34
CA GLY A 63 3.35 12.70 -4.94
C GLY A 63 2.16 12.22 -4.10
N TRP A 64 0.94 12.57 -4.52
CA TRP A 64 -0.31 12.05 -3.96
C TRP A 64 -0.47 10.53 -4.16
N LEU A 65 -0.16 10.03 -5.36
CA LEU A 65 -0.22 8.61 -5.68
C LEU A 65 0.84 7.84 -4.88
N GLN A 66 2.06 8.38 -4.78
CA GLN A 66 3.13 7.80 -3.96
C GLN A 66 2.73 7.66 -2.50
N THR A 67 2.11 8.70 -1.92
CA THR A 67 1.61 8.67 -0.54
C THR A 67 0.51 7.62 -0.38
N ARG A 68 -0.44 7.55 -1.32
CA ARG A 68 -1.48 6.50 -1.29
C ARG A 68 -0.91 5.10 -1.38
N ILE A 69 0.09 4.86 -2.23
CA ILE A 69 0.76 3.54 -2.32
C ILE A 69 1.50 3.20 -1.03
N PHE A 70 2.10 4.17 -0.37
CA PHE A 70 2.77 3.94 0.90
C PHE A 70 1.79 3.53 2.01
N PHE A 71 0.59 4.11 2.07
CA PHE A 71 -0.42 3.73 3.07
C PHE A 71 -1.21 2.47 2.70
N PHE A 72 -1.58 2.31 1.42
CA PHE A 72 -2.42 1.21 0.93
C PHE A 72 -1.63 0.03 0.33
N GLY A 73 -0.32 0.13 0.24
CA GLY A 73 0.57 -0.94 -0.20
C GLY A 73 0.26 -1.47 -1.60
N VAL A 74 0.26 -2.80 -1.72
CA VAL A 74 0.16 -3.53 -3.01
C VAL A 74 -1.23 -3.42 -3.61
N PHE A 75 -2.25 -3.17 -2.79
CA PHE A 75 -3.63 -3.09 -3.25
C PHE A 75 -3.84 -1.97 -4.28
N GLU A 76 -3.11 -0.86 -4.17
CA GLU A 76 -3.18 0.24 -5.14
C GLU A 76 -2.47 -0.09 -6.45
N MET A 77 -1.38 -0.85 -6.39
CA MET A 77 -0.74 -1.41 -7.58
C MET A 77 -1.64 -2.41 -8.30
N LEU A 78 -2.29 -3.34 -7.58
CA LEU A 78 -3.21 -4.31 -8.17
C LEU A 78 -4.44 -3.64 -8.79
N ALA A 79 -4.95 -2.57 -8.17
CA ALA A 79 -6.03 -1.79 -8.74
C ALA A 79 -5.61 -1.13 -10.07
N MET A 80 -4.41 -0.53 -10.11
CA MET A 80 -3.86 0.07 -11.33
C MET A 80 -3.63 -0.97 -12.42
N GLN A 81 -3.02 -2.12 -12.09
CA GLN A 81 -2.82 -3.22 -13.04
C GLN A 81 -4.15 -3.75 -13.59
N LYS A 82 -5.18 -3.89 -12.75
CA LYS A 82 -6.51 -4.32 -13.18
C LYS A 82 -7.14 -3.30 -14.14
N LYS A 83 -6.98 -2.00 -13.86
CA LYS A 83 -7.46 -0.91 -14.73
C LYS A 83 -6.73 -0.91 -16.08
N GLN A 84 -5.41 -1.08 -16.08
CA GLN A 84 -4.60 -1.17 -17.31
C GLN A 84 -4.99 -2.39 -18.15
N LYS A 85 -5.16 -3.57 -17.54
CA LYS A 85 -5.61 -4.77 -18.24
C LYS A 85 -6.98 -4.58 -18.90
N HIS A 86 -7.94 -4.01 -18.16
CA HIS A 86 -9.28 -3.75 -18.70
C HIS A 86 -9.25 -2.75 -19.87
N ALA A 87 -8.46 -1.67 -19.75
CA ALA A 87 -8.31 -0.70 -20.84
C ALA A 87 -7.67 -1.34 -22.10
N LEU A 88 -6.70 -2.25 -21.92
CA LEU A 88 -6.08 -2.99 -23.02
C LEU A 88 -7.08 -3.94 -23.70
N GLU A 89 -7.91 -4.63 -22.91
CA GLU A 89 -8.96 -5.52 -23.45
C GLU A 89 -10.03 -4.74 -24.22
N GLU A 90 -10.47 -3.57 -23.71
CA GLU A 90 -11.40 -2.70 -24.43
C GLU A 90 -10.80 -2.14 -25.73
N ALA A 91 -9.52 -1.78 -25.74
CA ALA A 91 -8.83 -1.32 -26.95
C ALA A 91 -8.76 -2.44 -28.00
N LYS A 92 -8.45 -3.68 -27.60
CA LYS A 92 -8.48 -4.85 -28.49
C LYS A 92 -9.87 -5.19 -29.02
N LYS A 93 -10.93 -4.87 -28.27
CA LYS A 93 -12.32 -5.13 -28.67
C LYS A 93 -12.86 -4.09 -29.66
N LYS A 94 -12.21 -2.93 -29.73
CA LYS A 94 -12.53 -1.82 -30.65
C LYS A 94 -11.68 -1.82 -31.93
N GLN A 95 -10.70 -2.73 -32.02
CA GLN A 95 -9.84 -2.94 -33.18
C GLN A 95 -10.27 -4.20 -33.93
#